data_AF-A0A947VYA9-F1
#
_entry.id   AF-A0A947VYA9-F1
#
_cell.length_a   1.000
_cell.length_b   1.000
_cell.length_c   1.000
_cell.angle_alpha   90.00
_cell.angle_beta   90.00
_cell.angle_gamma   90.00
#
_symmetry.space_group_name_H-M   'P 1'
#
loop_
_entity.id
_entity.type
_entity.pdbx_description
1 polymer ?
#
loop_
_entity_poly.entity_id
_entity_poly.type
_entity_poly.pdbx_seq_one_letter_code
_entity_poly.pdbx_strand_id
1 'polypeptide(L)'
;MDFQDAIQKIEERGDFNRYAEVKPAFEKRLEELRPGDHTERGICYYYLLISYLKASLVHETEESMEYYKKMDEAFLKQRDVYNEDKEKVYSSELADFYRLMERCYGSLELLYKKKHFLQSKEDAFRRKMQFRSCDFYEHKKIGKWLEYKFLEITSNYGTSLTRWALTVLAFSLVMSLGYFLLDLTVAESLRTIPATGHWFDYIYYAMITLTTVGYGDIVPIMFAAKALAVTESFFGFLMLGIFIGLIQKKI
;
A
#
# COMPACT_ATOMS: atom_id res chain seq x y z
N MET A 1 2.86 28.54 27.17
CA MET A 1 1.84 27.50 26.97
C MET A 1 2.51 26.18 27.28
N ASP A 2 1.87 25.32 28.06
CA ASP A 2 2.40 23.99 28.35
C ASP A 2 2.22 23.04 27.14
N PHE A 3 2.97 21.93 27.11
CA PHE A 3 2.92 20.95 26.03
C PHE A 3 1.54 20.27 25.90
N GLN A 4 0.92 19.91 27.02
CA GLN A 4 -0.42 19.30 27.01
C GLN A 4 -1.50 20.29 26.56
N ASP A 5 -1.39 21.55 27.01
CA ASP A 5 -2.26 22.64 26.53
C ASP A 5 -2.14 22.84 25.01
N ALA A 6 -0.93 22.70 24.47
CA ALA A 6 -0.66 22.84 23.04
C ALA A 6 -1.33 21.71 22.24
N ILE A 7 -1.26 20.46 22.72
CA ILE A 7 -1.93 19.31 22.10
C ILE A 7 -3.45 19.52 22.11
N GLN A 8 -4.03 19.84 23.28
CA GLN A 8 -5.46 20.03 23.42
C GLN A 8 -5.99 21.09 22.45
N LYS A 9 -5.28 22.22 22.32
CA LYS A 9 -5.61 23.27 21.35
C LYS A 9 -5.55 22.81 19.90
N ILE A 10 -4.61 21.94 19.52
CA ILE A 10 -4.55 21.37 18.16
C ILE A 10 -5.70 20.39 17.94
N GLU A 11 -6.12 19.65 18.96
CA GLU A 11 -7.19 18.65 18.86
C GLU A 11 -8.60 19.26 18.88
N GLU A 12 -8.75 20.49 19.37
CA GLU A 12 -10.01 21.25 19.28
C GLU A 12 -10.51 21.34 17.81
N ARG A 13 -11.82 21.13 17.63
CA ARG A 13 -12.46 21.14 16.30
C ARG A 13 -12.53 22.56 15.73
N GLY A 14 -11.86 22.79 14.61
CA GLY A 14 -11.93 24.05 13.83
C GLY A 14 -10.69 24.26 12.96
N ASP A 15 -10.71 25.29 12.12
CA ASP A 15 -9.50 25.78 11.43
C ASP A 15 -8.60 26.46 12.45
N PHE A 16 -7.70 25.66 13.04
CA PHE A 16 -6.73 26.12 14.02
C PHE A 16 -5.63 26.91 13.34
N ASN A 17 -5.79 28.23 13.24
CA ASN A 17 -4.79 29.13 12.65
C ASN A 17 -3.85 29.73 13.71
N ARG A 18 -3.33 28.90 14.62
CA ARG A 18 -2.47 29.34 15.76
C ARG A 18 -1.15 28.55 15.82
N TYR A 19 -0.65 28.12 14.67
CA TYR A 19 0.64 27.42 14.54
C TYR A 19 1.77 28.13 15.29
N ALA A 20 1.88 29.45 15.13
CA ALA A 20 2.89 30.28 15.79
C ALA A 20 2.85 30.22 17.33
N GLU A 21 1.69 29.92 17.92
CA GLU A 21 1.56 29.81 19.37
C GLU A 21 1.99 28.43 19.89
N VAL A 22 1.70 27.36 19.14
CA VAL A 22 2.02 25.98 19.55
C VAL A 22 3.46 25.60 19.24
N LYS A 23 4.03 26.13 18.15
CA LYS A 23 5.38 25.78 17.67
C LYS A 23 6.46 25.82 18.78
N PRO A 24 6.59 26.89 19.59
CA PRO A 24 7.64 26.96 20.60
C PRO A 24 7.54 25.87 21.68
N ALA A 25 6.31 25.43 22.01
CA ALA A 25 6.10 24.38 23.01
C ALA A 25 6.61 23.01 22.50
N PHE A 26 6.36 22.69 21.23
CA PHE A 26 6.85 21.47 20.60
C PHE A 26 8.36 21.51 20.34
N GLU A 27 8.91 22.65 19.93
CA GLU A 27 10.37 22.81 19.75
C GLU A 27 11.11 22.63 21.07
N LYS A 28 10.65 23.28 22.15
CA LYS A 28 11.20 23.07 23.49
C LYS A 28 11.13 21.60 23.92
N ARG A 29 9.99 20.94 23.68
CA ARG A 29 9.85 19.51 24.03
C ARG A 29 10.86 18.66 23.25
N LEU A 30 11.05 18.92 21.96
CA LEU A 30 12.02 18.21 21.12
C LEU A 30 13.46 18.32 21.63
N GLU A 31 13.84 19.46 22.21
CA GLU A 31 15.17 19.67 22.82
C GLU A 31 15.35 18.88 24.12
N GLU A 32 14.27 18.68 24.88
CA GLU A 32 14.29 17.93 26.15
C GLU A 32 14.31 16.40 25.95
N LEU A 33 13.93 15.91 24.76
CA LEU A 33 13.83 14.47 24.50
C LEU A 33 15.20 13.80 24.43
N ARG A 34 15.31 12.63 25.05
CA ARG A 34 16.53 11.82 24.96
C ARG A 34 16.69 11.27 23.53
N PRO A 35 17.91 10.91 23.10
CA PRO A 35 18.14 10.40 21.76
C PRO A 35 17.24 9.20 21.38
N GLY A 36 16.96 8.31 22.35
CA GLY A 36 16.16 7.09 22.16
C GLY A 36 14.64 7.24 22.24
N ASP A 37 14.10 8.42 22.57
CA ASP A 37 12.64 8.64 22.68
C ASP A 37 12.03 8.89 21.27
N HIS A 38 12.17 7.91 20.36
CA HIS A 38 11.81 8.07 18.94
C HIS A 38 10.30 8.22 18.70
N THR A 39 9.47 7.47 19.43
CA THR A 39 7.99 7.62 19.35
C THR A 39 7.56 9.04 19.66
N GLU A 40 8.01 9.59 20.79
CA GLU A 40 7.60 10.92 21.24
C GLU A 40 8.14 12.02 20.32
N ARG A 41 9.36 11.85 19.81
CA ARG A 41 9.93 12.74 18.78
C ARG A 41 9.08 12.76 17.51
N GLY A 42 8.67 11.59 17.03
CA GLY A 42 7.77 11.48 15.88
C GLY A 42 6.41 12.12 16.13
N ILE A 43 5.83 11.94 17.32
CA ILE A 43 4.57 12.57 17.73
C ILE A 43 4.69 14.10 17.75
N CYS A 44 5.80 14.65 18.24
CA CYS A 44 6.03 16.10 18.22
C CYS A 44 6.04 16.65 16.79
N TYR A 45 6.75 15.99 15.86
CA TYR A 45 6.74 16.38 14.46
C TYR A 45 5.38 16.18 13.79
N TYR A 46 4.62 15.16 14.17
CA TYR A 46 3.24 14.95 13.73
C TYR A 46 2.33 16.11 14.13
N TYR A 47 2.37 16.58 15.38
CA TYR A 47 1.55 17.70 15.83
C TYR A 47 2.01 19.04 15.24
N LEU A 48 3.32 19.25 15.06
CA LEU A 48 3.85 20.39 14.30
C LEU A 48 3.31 20.38 12.86
N LEU A 49 3.35 19.22 12.19
CA LEU A 49 2.82 19.06 10.84
C LEU A 49 1.31 19.33 10.79
N ILE A 50 0.51 18.75 11.69
CA ILE A 50 -0.94 18.96 11.69
C ILE A 50 -1.28 20.42 11.96
N SER A 51 -0.64 21.04 12.95
CA SER A 51 -0.88 22.46 13.26
C SER A 51 -0.49 23.36 12.09
N TYR A 52 0.61 23.04 11.42
CA TYR A 52 1.03 23.74 10.20
C TYR A 52 0.03 23.54 9.05
N LEU A 53 -0.40 22.30 8.78
CA LEU A 53 -1.39 22.01 7.74
C LEU A 53 -2.71 22.74 8.04
N LYS A 54 -3.20 22.74 9.28
CA LYS A 54 -4.45 23.43 9.66
C LYS A 54 -4.40 24.95 9.47
N ALA A 55 -3.22 25.57 9.48
CA ALA A 55 -3.04 26.99 9.23
C ALA A 55 -3.19 27.32 7.72
N SER A 56 -4.41 27.29 7.19
CA SER A 56 -4.86 27.79 5.86
C SER A 56 -3.79 27.90 4.73
N LEU A 57 -3.04 26.83 4.49
CA LEU A 57 -2.06 26.78 3.40
C LEU A 57 -2.72 26.60 2.03
N VAL A 58 -2.24 27.36 1.04
CA VAL A 58 -2.63 27.25 -0.38
C VAL A 58 -1.84 26.15 -1.10
N HIS A 59 -0.58 25.94 -0.72
CA HIS A 59 0.33 24.95 -1.31
C HIS A 59 1.14 24.23 -0.23
N GLU A 60 1.71 23.09 -0.60
CA GLU A 60 2.62 22.33 0.27
C GLU A 60 3.97 23.03 0.35
N THR A 61 4.43 23.33 1.57
CA THR A 61 5.67 24.07 1.80
C THR A 61 6.81 23.12 2.17
N GLU A 62 8.05 23.56 1.95
CA GLU A 62 9.24 22.81 2.37
C GLU A 62 9.23 22.50 3.88
N GLU A 63 8.75 23.43 4.72
CA GLU A 63 8.64 23.21 6.17
C GLU A 63 7.67 22.06 6.51
N SER A 64 6.54 21.98 5.80
CA SER A 64 5.57 20.87 6.00
C SER A 64 6.13 19.53 5.54
N MET A 65 6.85 19.49 4.43
CA MET A 65 7.49 18.27 3.93
C MET A 65 8.60 17.80 4.88
N GLU A 66 9.37 18.73 5.44
CA GLU A 66 10.43 18.42 6.41
C GLU A 66 9.84 17.87 7.72
N TYR A 67 8.73 18.42 8.23
CA TYR A 67 8.05 17.83 9.38
C TYR A 67 7.54 16.42 9.11
N TYR A 68 6.94 16.19 7.94
CA TYR A 68 6.51 14.84 7.55
C TYR A 68 7.69 13.87 7.51
N LYS A 69 8.81 14.27 6.88
CA LYS A 69 10.01 13.44 6.78
C LYS A 69 10.58 13.10 8.15
N LYS A 70 10.77 14.08 9.03
CA LYS A 70 11.31 13.86 10.38
C LYS A 70 10.38 13.00 11.23
N MET A 71 9.06 13.19 11.10
CA MET A 71 8.06 12.33 11.73
C MET A 71 8.19 10.88 11.24
N ASP A 72 8.21 10.68 9.92
CA ASP A 72 8.31 9.35 9.28
C ASP A 72 9.59 8.63 9.70
N GLU A 73 10.74 9.30 9.66
CA GLU A 73 12.02 8.75 10.09
C GLU A 73 12.03 8.35 11.56
N ALA A 74 11.43 9.16 12.45
CA ALA A 74 11.34 8.85 13.87
C ALA A 74 10.47 7.62 14.13
N PHE A 75 9.32 7.50 13.46
CA PHE A 75 8.44 6.35 13.57
C PHE A 75 9.08 5.07 13.03
N LEU A 76 9.82 5.14 11.92
CA LEU A 76 10.53 3.98 11.39
C LEU A 76 11.69 3.55 12.30
N LYS A 77 12.45 4.50 12.83
CA LYS A 77 13.51 4.18 13.82
C LYS A 77 12.94 3.47 15.04
N GLN A 78 11.82 3.94 15.57
CA GLN A 78 11.16 3.27 16.69
C GLN A 78 10.74 1.83 16.33
N ARG A 79 10.13 1.65 15.15
CA ARG A 79 9.76 0.32 14.66
C ARG A 79 10.98 -0.60 14.58
N ASP A 80 12.10 -0.09 14.08
CA ASP A 80 13.31 -0.88 13.92
C ASP A 80 13.90 -1.27 15.28
N VAL A 81 13.88 -0.38 16.27
CA VAL A 81 14.21 -0.69 17.68
C VAL A 81 13.32 -1.81 18.22
N TYR A 82 11.99 -1.73 18.01
CA TYR A 82 11.09 -2.80 18.45
C TYR A 82 11.33 -4.13 17.73
N ASN A 83 11.76 -4.09 16.47
CA ASN A 83 12.08 -5.29 15.70
C ASN A 83 13.38 -5.96 16.16
N GLU A 84 14.39 -5.17 16.56
CA GLU A 84 15.67 -5.66 17.07
C GLU A 84 15.53 -6.26 18.48
N ASP A 85 14.80 -5.59 19.38
CA ASP A 85 14.58 -6.04 20.76
C ASP A 85 13.27 -6.85 20.91
N LYS A 86 12.86 -7.59 19.88
CA LYS A 86 11.55 -8.31 19.85
C LYS A 86 11.27 -9.22 21.04
N GLU A 87 12.30 -9.79 21.67
CA GLU A 87 12.17 -10.65 22.85
C GLU A 87 11.83 -9.88 24.14
N LYS A 88 12.19 -8.60 24.21
CA LYS A 88 11.99 -7.75 25.41
C LYS A 88 10.72 -6.90 25.34
N VAL A 89 10.16 -6.73 24.15
CA VAL A 89 9.00 -5.86 23.91
C VAL A 89 7.71 -6.66 24.12
N TYR A 90 6.82 -6.12 24.95
CA TYR A 90 5.50 -6.72 25.12
C TYR A 90 4.69 -6.59 23.82
N SER A 91 4.12 -7.70 23.34
CA SER A 91 3.30 -7.73 22.12
C SER A 91 2.17 -6.67 22.11
N SER A 92 1.63 -6.33 23.29
CA SER A 92 0.65 -5.26 23.46
C SER A 92 1.20 -3.87 23.15
N GLU A 93 2.43 -3.56 23.58
CA GLU A 93 3.07 -2.27 23.35
C GLU A 93 3.37 -2.05 21.87
N LEU A 94 3.83 -3.10 21.17
CA LEU A 94 4.07 -3.07 19.73
C LEU A 94 2.76 -2.88 18.93
N ALA A 95 1.70 -3.56 19.34
CA ALA A 95 0.37 -3.39 18.75
C ALA A 95 -0.16 -1.96 18.94
N ASP A 96 -0.03 -1.40 20.15
CA ASP A 96 -0.48 -0.05 20.45
C ASP A 96 0.33 1.00 19.66
N PHE A 97 1.64 0.77 19.51
CA PHE A 97 2.49 1.58 18.63
C PHE A 97 1.98 1.54 17.18
N TYR A 98 1.77 0.37 16.59
CA TYR A 98 1.28 0.26 15.20
C TYR A 98 -0.09 0.91 15.00
N ARG A 99 -1.02 0.73 15.95
CA ARG A 99 -2.32 1.41 15.93
C ARG A 99 -2.19 2.92 16.03
N LEU A 100 -1.26 3.43 16.85
CA LEU A 100 -1.01 4.86 16.96
C LEU A 100 -0.47 5.41 15.65
N MET A 101 0.52 4.76 15.03
CA MET A 101 1.05 5.16 13.73
C MET A 101 -0.04 5.17 12.66
N GLU A 102 -0.86 4.11 12.59
CA GLU A 102 -2.00 4.03 11.67
C GLU A 102 -2.95 5.23 11.82
N ARG A 103 -3.26 5.63 13.06
CA ARG A 103 -4.10 6.80 13.35
C ARG A 103 -3.44 8.11 12.94
N CYS A 104 -2.15 8.29 13.20
CA CYS A 104 -1.40 9.49 12.79
C CYS A 104 -1.43 9.64 11.27
N TYR A 105 -1.00 8.63 10.52
CA TYR A 105 -1.02 8.69 9.06
C TYR A 105 -2.45 8.77 8.49
N GLY A 106 -3.44 8.15 9.14
CA GLY A 106 -4.85 8.29 8.76
C GLY A 106 -5.39 9.71 8.92
N SER A 107 -5.00 10.41 9.99
CA SER A 107 -5.34 11.82 10.17
C SER A 107 -4.67 12.70 9.12
N LEU A 108 -3.40 12.45 8.80
CA LEU A 108 -2.68 13.17 7.74
C LEU A 108 -3.27 12.92 6.37
N GLU A 109 -3.62 11.68 6.03
CA GLU A 109 -4.30 11.32 4.77
C GLU A 109 -5.57 12.17 4.57
N LEU A 110 -6.39 12.32 5.63
CA LEU A 110 -7.61 13.13 5.59
C LEU A 110 -7.31 14.62 5.41
N LEU A 111 -6.30 15.16 6.07
CA LEU A 111 -5.89 16.56 5.95
C LEU A 111 -5.34 16.87 4.54
N TYR A 112 -4.46 16.01 4.03
CA TYR A 112 -3.91 16.14 2.69
C TYR A 112 -5.00 16.02 1.62
N LYS A 113 -5.98 15.12 1.81
CA LYS A 113 -7.15 15.02 0.92
C LYS A 113 -7.96 16.31 0.89
N LYS A 114 -8.24 16.93 2.06
CA LYS A 114 -8.96 18.20 2.14
C LYS A 114 -8.23 19.36 1.45
N LYS A 115 -6.90 19.30 1.41
CA LYS A 115 -6.04 20.32 0.77
C LYS A 115 -5.65 20.01 -0.66
N HIS A 116 -6.13 18.90 -1.22
CA HIS A 116 -5.77 18.45 -2.56
C HIS A 116 -4.26 18.20 -2.75
N PHE A 117 -3.52 17.90 -1.67
CA PHE A 117 -2.10 17.51 -1.75
C PHE A 117 -2.02 16.01 -2.10
N LEU A 118 -2.16 15.69 -3.38
CA LEU A 118 -2.35 14.32 -3.87
C LEU A 118 -1.18 13.39 -3.54
N GLN A 119 0.07 13.84 -3.73
CA GLN A 119 1.26 13.03 -3.50
C GLN A 119 1.42 12.68 -2.01
N SER A 120 1.38 13.68 -1.13
CA SER A 120 1.49 13.46 0.33
C SER A 120 0.31 12.69 0.91
N LYS A 121 -0.89 12.83 0.32
CA LYS A 121 -2.03 11.96 0.61
C LYS A 121 -1.70 10.49 0.30
N GLU A 122 -1.12 10.21 -0.87
CA GLU A 122 -0.75 8.85 -1.27
C GLU A 122 0.35 8.27 -0.38
N ASP A 123 1.34 9.07 0.02
CA ASP A 123 2.42 8.62 0.90
C ASP A 123 1.93 8.37 2.32
N ALA A 124 1.09 9.25 2.88
CA ALA A 124 0.41 9.01 4.15
C ALA A 124 -0.48 7.75 4.11
N PHE A 125 -1.26 7.56 3.05
CA PHE A 125 -2.05 6.35 2.85
C PHE A 125 -1.17 5.10 2.79
N ARG A 126 -0.05 5.14 2.06
CA ARG A 126 0.89 4.01 1.95
C ARG A 126 1.47 3.63 3.30
N ARG A 127 1.95 4.61 4.07
CA ARG A 127 2.50 4.40 5.42
C ARG A 127 1.46 3.84 6.37
N LYS A 128 0.24 4.39 6.38
CA LYS A 128 -0.90 3.85 7.11
C LYS A 128 -1.14 2.36 6.81
N MET A 129 -1.15 1.98 5.54
CA MET A 129 -1.36 0.59 5.14
C MET A 129 -0.20 -0.33 5.54
N GLN A 130 1.04 0.17 5.52
CA GLN A 130 2.22 -0.57 6.00
C GLN A 130 2.12 -0.87 7.50
N PHE A 131 1.83 0.13 8.34
CA PHE A 131 1.69 -0.07 9.78
C PHE A 131 0.51 -0.98 10.14
N ARG A 132 -0.61 -0.88 9.40
CA ARG A 132 -1.73 -1.82 9.54
C ARG A 132 -1.34 -3.26 9.17
N SER A 133 -0.55 -3.44 8.13
CA SER A 133 -0.04 -4.76 7.73
C SER A 133 0.84 -5.36 8.84
N CYS A 134 1.72 -4.55 9.46
CA CYS A 134 2.51 -4.96 10.61
C CYS A 134 1.64 -5.35 11.82
N ASP A 135 0.57 -4.59 12.12
CA ASP A 135 -0.38 -4.93 13.19
C ASP A 135 -1.04 -6.31 12.96
N PHE A 136 -1.44 -6.64 11.73
CA PHE A 136 -2.01 -7.96 11.43
C PHE A 136 -1.01 -9.10 11.61
N TYR A 137 0.26 -8.87 11.28
CA TYR A 137 1.32 -9.84 11.49
C TYR A 137 1.51 -10.15 12.99
N GLU A 138 1.58 -9.12 13.83
CA GLU A 138 1.75 -9.28 15.27
C GLU A 138 0.57 -9.98 15.94
N HIS A 139 -0.66 -9.73 15.47
CA HIS A 139 -1.86 -10.45 15.92
C HIS A 139 -2.02 -11.84 15.30
N LYS A 140 -0.99 -12.36 14.60
CA LYS A 140 -0.99 -13.67 13.93
C LYS A 140 -2.13 -13.87 12.93
N LYS A 141 -2.67 -12.78 12.36
CA LYS A 141 -3.71 -12.80 11.33
C LYS A 141 -3.10 -12.98 9.95
N ILE A 142 -2.47 -14.13 9.73
CA ILE A 142 -1.64 -14.43 8.54
C ILE A 142 -2.43 -14.24 7.23
N GLY A 143 -3.69 -14.65 7.17
CA GLY A 143 -4.52 -14.47 5.97
C GLY A 143 -4.70 -12.99 5.58
N LYS A 144 -4.95 -12.12 6.56
CA LYS A 144 -5.06 -10.67 6.32
C LYS A 144 -3.73 -10.03 5.99
N TRP A 145 -2.66 -10.47 6.65
CA TRP A 145 -1.31 -10.03 6.32
C TRP A 145 -0.93 -10.41 4.87
N LEU A 146 -1.21 -11.63 4.44
CA LEU A 146 -0.99 -12.08 3.07
C LEU A 146 -1.80 -11.28 2.05
N GLU A 147 -3.08 -11.02 2.33
CA GLU A 147 -3.94 -10.16 1.49
C GLU A 147 -3.31 -8.76 1.29
N TYR A 148 -2.83 -8.14 2.38
CA TYR A 148 -2.19 -6.83 2.33
C TYR A 148 -0.85 -6.86 1.60
N LYS A 149 -0.03 -7.89 1.82
CA LYS A 149 1.24 -8.06 1.11
C LYS A 149 1.06 -8.33 -0.37
N PHE A 150 0.05 -9.11 -0.74
CA PHE A 150 -0.34 -9.30 -2.13
C PHE A 150 -0.70 -7.96 -2.78
N LEU A 151 -1.54 -7.15 -2.13
CA LEU A 151 -1.92 -5.83 -2.64
C LEU A 151 -0.74 -4.83 -2.68
N GLU A 152 0.19 -4.90 -1.73
CA GLU A 152 1.42 -4.09 -1.73
C GLU A 152 2.27 -4.38 -2.96
N ILE A 153 2.52 -5.65 -3.25
CA ILE A 153 3.37 -6.09 -4.35
C ILE A 153 2.71 -5.79 -5.70
N THR A 154 1.44 -6.16 -5.86
CA THR A 154 0.75 -6.12 -7.15
C THR A 154 0.26 -4.72 -7.55
N SER A 155 -0.14 -3.89 -6.59
CA SER A 155 -0.80 -2.60 -6.88
C SER A 155 -0.38 -1.45 -5.96
N ASN A 156 0.60 -1.67 -5.07
CA ASN A 156 1.00 -0.72 -4.03
C ASN A 156 -0.20 -0.27 -3.16
N TYR A 157 -0.90 -1.24 -2.57
CA TYR A 157 -2.15 -1.01 -1.81
C TYR A 157 -3.24 -0.32 -2.64
N GLY A 158 -3.24 -0.61 -3.93
CA GLY A 158 -4.16 -0.07 -4.91
C GLY A 158 -4.00 1.40 -5.23
N THR A 159 -2.78 1.94 -5.22
CA THR A 159 -2.53 3.30 -5.73
C THR A 159 -1.94 3.32 -7.13
N SER A 160 -1.27 2.25 -7.57
CA SER A 160 -0.55 2.23 -8.86
C SER A 160 -1.23 1.33 -9.89
N LEU A 161 -1.92 1.95 -10.85
CA LEU A 161 -2.48 1.27 -12.02
C LEU A 161 -1.40 0.64 -12.90
N THR A 162 -0.22 1.26 -13.00
CA THR A 162 0.89 0.75 -13.81
C THR A 162 1.43 -0.57 -13.25
N ARG A 163 1.64 -0.67 -11.93
CA ARG A 163 2.06 -1.93 -11.29
C ARG A 163 1.02 -3.02 -11.47
N TRP A 164 -0.25 -2.65 -11.41
CA TRP A 164 -1.35 -3.58 -11.64
C TRP A 164 -1.35 -4.10 -13.08
N ALA A 165 -1.21 -3.22 -14.08
CA ALA A 165 -1.10 -3.62 -15.48
C ALA A 165 0.10 -4.55 -15.73
N LEU A 166 1.26 -4.27 -15.13
CA LEU A 166 2.43 -5.15 -15.19
C LEU A 166 2.17 -6.52 -14.53
N THR A 167 1.42 -6.55 -13.43
CA THR A 167 1.03 -7.80 -12.75
C THR A 167 0.13 -8.65 -13.65
N VAL A 168 -0.87 -8.04 -14.30
CA VAL A 168 -1.77 -8.71 -15.24
C VAL A 168 -0.99 -9.27 -16.44
N LEU A 169 -0.07 -8.49 -17.01
CA LEU A 169 0.81 -8.93 -18.10
C LEU A 169 1.72 -10.09 -17.66
N ALA A 170 2.35 -9.99 -16.49
CA ALA A 170 3.20 -11.06 -15.97
C ALA A 170 2.42 -12.35 -15.72
N PHE A 171 1.20 -12.26 -15.19
CA PHE A 171 0.32 -13.41 -15.02
C PHE A 171 -0.05 -14.06 -16.36
N SER A 172 -0.42 -13.26 -17.36
CA SER A 172 -0.70 -13.74 -18.72
C SER A 172 0.52 -14.45 -19.34
N LEU A 173 1.73 -13.91 -19.16
CA LEU A 173 2.97 -14.56 -19.61
C LEU A 173 3.24 -15.88 -18.89
N VAL A 174 2.93 -15.98 -17.60
CA VAL A 174 3.04 -17.24 -16.84
C VAL A 174 2.05 -18.28 -17.36
N MET A 175 0.81 -17.88 -17.64
CA MET A 175 -0.19 -18.78 -18.23
C MET A 175 0.21 -19.22 -19.65
N SER A 176 0.67 -18.28 -20.48
CA SER A 176 1.23 -18.53 -21.80
C SER A 176 2.35 -19.57 -21.77
N LEU A 177 3.32 -19.41 -20.84
CA LEU A 177 4.38 -20.38 -20.63
C LEU A 177 3.82 -21.74 -20.18
N GLY A 178 2.80 -21.76 -19.32
CA GLY A 178 2.09 -22.97 -18.92
C GLY A 178 1.52 -23.77 -20.09
N TYR A 179 0.79 -23.10 -21.01
CA TYR A 179 0.28 -23.75 -22.21
C TYR A 179 1.39 -24.28 -23.11
N PHE A 180 2.45 -23.49 -23.32
CA PHE A 180 3.60 -23.92 -24.10
C PHE A 180 4.25 -25.18 -23.52
N LEU A 181 4.49 -25.21 -22.21
CA LEU A 181 5.07 -26.37 -21.54
C LEU A 181 4.18 -27.61 -21.63
N LEU A 182 2.86 -27.46 -21.56
CA LEU A 182 1.93 -28.57 -21.75
C LEU A 182 1.99 -29.11 -23.19
N ASP A 183 2.00 -28.23 -24.19
CA ASP A 183 2.04 -28.60 -25.60
C ASP A 183 3.34 -29.35 -25.99
N LEU A 184 4.46 -29.09 -25.28
CA LEU A 184 5.71 -29.84 -25.45
C LEU A 184 5.61 -31.31 -25.01
N THR A 185 4.71 -31.63 -24.07
CA THR A 185 4.60 -32.97 -23.48
C THR A 185 3.64 -33.90 -24.23
N VAL A 186 2.88 -33.38 -25.19
CA VAL A 186 1.79 -34.11 -25.85
C VAL A 186 2.00 -34.27 -27.36
N ALA A 187 1.29 -35.25 -27.93
CA ALA A 187 1.21 -35.43 -29.37
C ALA A 187 0.55 -34.23 -30.06
N GLU A 188 0.91 -34.00 -31.31
CA GLU A 188 0.46 -32.82 -32.08
C GLU A 188 -1.06 -32.67 -32.16
N SER A 189 -1.81 -33.78 -32.21
CA SER A 189 -3.28 -33.78 -32.24
C SER A 189 -3.95 -33.30 -30.95
N LEU A 190 -3.20 -33.19 -29.85
CA LEU A 190 -3.69 -32.77 -28.53
C LEU A 190 -3.16 -31.40 -28.10
N ARG A 191 -2.30 -30.78 -28.90
CA ARG A 191 -1.76 -29.45 -28.62
C ARG A 191 -2.84 -28.39 -28.71
N THR A 192 -2.70 -27.37 -27.87
CA THR A 192 -3.52 -26.16 -27.92
C THR A 192 -3.15 -25.35 -29.15
N ILE A 193 -1.85 -25.27 -29.45
CA ILE A 193 -1.31 -24.54 -30.59
C ILE A 193 -0.63 -25.53 -31.54
N PRO A 194 -1.02 -25.56 -32.83
CA PRO A 194 -0.40 -26.44 -33.82
C PRO A 194 1.11 -26.22 -33.91
N ALA A 195 1.87 -27.23 -34.36
CA ALA A 195 3.32 -27.11 -34.52
C ALA A 195 3.74 -26.02 -35.53
N THR A 196 2.85 -25.67 -36.46
CA THR A 196 3.01 -24.58 -37.42
C THR A 196 2.65 -23.20 -36.85
N GLY A 197 2.09 -23.15 -35.64
CA GLY A 197 1.69 -21.92 -34.97
C GLY A 197 2.89 -21.09 -34.51
N HIS A 198 2.66 -19.80 -34.34
CA HIS A 198 3.68 -18.86 -33.90
C HIS A 198 3.77 -18.83 -32.37
N TRP A 199 4.96 -18.59 -31.80
CA TRP A 199 5.13 -18.54 -30.34
C TRP A 199 4.25 -17.48 -29.66
N PHE A 200 3.92 -16.41 -30.39
CA PHE A 200 3.03 -15.35 -29.91
C PHE A 200 1.59 -15.83 -29.70
N ASP A 201 1.18 -16.91 -30.37
CA ASP A 201 -0.18 -17.45 -30.27
C ASP A 201 -0.48 -17.91 -28.83
N TYR A 202 0.54 -18.33 -28.07
CA TYR A 202 0.38 -18.65 -26.63
C TYR A 202 0.08 -17.41 -25.80
N ILE A 203 0.72 -16.27 -26.09
CA ILE A 203 0.49 -15.01 -25.37
C ILE A 203 -0.88 -14.47 -25.74
N TYR A 204 -1.20 -14.50 -27.04
CA TYR A 204 -2.51 -14.12 -27.54
C TYR A 204 -3.62 -14.96 -26.88
N TYR A 205 -3.48 -16.30 -26.87
CA TYR A 205 -4.44 -17.20 -26.23
C TYR A 205 -4.63 -16.92 -24.74
N ALA A 206 -3.54 -16.74 -23.99
CA ALA A 206 -3.59 -16.37 -22.57
C ALA A 206 -4.32 -15.02 -22.38
N MET A 207 -3.98 -13.99 -23.16
CA MET A 207 -4.61 -12.67 -23.07
C MET A 207 -6.12 -12.70 -23.36
N ILE A 208 -6.56 -13.37 -24.42
CA ILE A 208 -8.00 -13.43 -24.76
C ILE A 208 -8.79 -14.30 -23.77
N THR A 209 -8.15 -15.29 -23.15
CA THR A 209 -8.75 -16.14 -22.11
C THR A 209 -8.87 -15.39 -20.79
N LEU A 210 -7.82 -14.67 -20.39
CA LEU A 210 -7.79 -13.82 -19.19
C LEU A 210 -8.79 -12.67 -19.25
N THR A 211 -8.89 -12.03 -20.42
CA THR A 211 -9.83 -10.91 -20.66
C THR A 211 -11.23 -11.38 -21.02
N THR A 212 -11.47 -12.69 -21.10
CA THR A 212 -12.75 -13.31 -21.47
C THR A 212 -13.26 -12.92 -22.86
N VAL A 213 -12.38 -12.41 -23.73
CA VAL A 213 -12.72 -12.11 -25.14
C VAL A 213 -12.98 -13.40 -25.92
N GLY A 214 -12.09 -14.38 -25.77
CA GLY A 214 -12.27 -15.75 -26.26
C GLY A 214 -12.83 -15.89 -27.68
N TYR A 215 -12.08 -15.43 -28.70
CA TYR A 215 -12.53 -15.49 -30.11
C TYR A 215 -12.86 -16.89 -30.62
N GLY A 216 -12.33 -17.95 -29.98
CA GLY A 216 -12.62 -19.34 -30.30
C GLY A 216 -11.81 -19.90 -31.47
N ASP A 217 -10.83 -19.15 -31.95
CA ASP A 217 -9.84 -19.55 -32.95
C ASP A 217 -8.78 -20.52 -32.39
N ILE A 218 -8.47 -20.40 -31.10
CA ILE A 218 -7.61 -21.34 -30.36
C ILE A 218 -8.43 -21.94 -29.22
N VAL A 219 -8.41 -23.28 -29.12
CA VAL A 219 -9.16 -24.02 -28.09
C VAL A 219 -8.29 -25.11 -27.46
N PRO A 220 -8.30 -25.26 -26.12
CA PRO A 220 -7.53 -26.27 -25.44
C PRO A 220 -8.21 -27.64 -25.65
N ILE A 221 -7.46 -28.64 -26.09
CA ILE A 221 -7.99 -29.97 -26.39
C ILE A 221 -7.86 -30.89 -25.17
N MET A 222 -6.64 -30.98 -24.64
CA MET A 222 -6.32 -31.87 -23.51
C MET A 222 -6.93 -31.40 -22.19
N PHE A 223 -7.12 -32.34 -21.25
CA PHE A 223 -7.71 -32.04 -19.95
C PHE A 223 -6.90 -31.02 -19.13
N ALA A 224 -5.56 -31.13 -19.12
CA ALA A 224 -4.73 -30.20 -18.34
C ALA A 224 -4.79 -28.76 -18.87
N ALA A 225 -4.75 -28.57 -20.21
CA ALA A 225 -4.91 -27.26 -20.84
C ALA A 225 -6.30 -26.66 -20.57
N LYS A 226 -7.36 -27.48 -20.59
CA LYS A 226 -8.71 -27.04 -20.19
C LYS A 226 -8.77 -26.60 -18.73
N ALA A 227 -8.14 -27.36 -17.82
CA ALA A 227 -8.07 -26.99 -16.41
C ALA A 227 -7.29 -25.68 -16.19
N LEU A 228 -6.22 -25.47 -16.96
CA LEU A 228 -5.45 -24.23 -16.94
C LEU A 228 -6.29 -23.04 -17.43
N ALA A 229 -7.03 -23.19 -18.53
CA ALA A 229 -7.94 -22.17 -19.05
C ALA A 229 -9.05 -21.79 -18.07
N VAL A 230 -9.68 -22.77 -17.41
CA VAL A 230 -10.68 -22.52 -16.36
C VAL A 230 -10.07 -21.73 -15.20
N THR A 231 -8.85 -22.09 -14.79
CA THR A 231 -8.13 -21.39 -13.72
C THR A 231 -7.80 -19.95 -14.13
N GLU A 232 -7.28 -19.76 -15.34
CA GLU A 232 -6.96 -18.46 -15.90
C GLU A 232 -8.18 -17.54 -15.98
N SER A 233 -9.33 -18.03 -16.49
CA SER A 233 -10.56 -17.25 -16.54
C SER A 233 -11.07 -16.87 -15.14
N PHE A 234 -10.98 -17.77 -14.15
CA PHE A 234 -11.35 -17.45 -12.76
C PHE A 234 -10.50 -16.31 -12.20
N PHE A 235 -9.18 -16.37 -12.37
CA PHE A 235 -8.29 -15.28 -11.95
C PHE A 235 -8.50 -14.00 -12.77
N GLY A 236 -8.87 -14.09 -14.04
CA GLY A 236 -9.27 -12.95 -14.87
C GLY A 236 -10.37 -12.12 -14.23
N PHE A 237 -11.43 -12.76 -13.72
CA PHE A 237 -12.50 -12.07 -12.99
C PHE A 237 -12.01 -11.39 -11.70
N LEU A 238 -11.17 -12.07 -10.90
CA LEU A 238 -10.60 -11.48 -9.69
C LEU A 238 -9.75 -10.25 -10.03
N MET A 239 -8.95 -10.36 -11.09
CA MET A 239 -8.08 -9.27 -11.52
C MET A 239 -8.87 -8.08 -12.06
N LEU A 240 -9.94 -8.33 -12.82
CA LEU A 240 -10.84 -7.28 -13.28
C LEU A 240 -11.54 -6.58 -12.10
N GLY A 241 -11.96 -7.32 -11.08
CA GLY A 241 -12.56 -6.76 -9.87
C GLY A 241 -11.62 -5.79 -9.14
N ILE A 242 -10.34 -6.17 -9.00
CA ILE A 242 -9.31 -5.29 -8.43
C ILE A 242 -9.13 -4.05 -9.32
N PHE A 243 -9.02 -4.22 -10.63
CA PHE A 243 -8.87 -3.10 -11.58
C PHE A 243 -9.99 -2.06 -11.44
N ILE A 244 -11.25 -2.50 -11.33
CA ILE A 244 -12.40 -1.61 -11.12
C ILE A 244 -12.24 -0.83 -9.80
N GLY A 245 -11.84 -1.49 -8.72
CA GLY A 245 -11.58 -0.84 -7.43
C GLY A 245 -10.47 0.21 -7.50
N LEU A 246 -9.43 -0.02 -8.31
CA LEU A 246 -8.36 0.95 -8.54
C LEU A 246 -8.84 2.20 -9.28
N ILE A 247 -9.67 2.01 -10.30
CA ILE A 247 -10.26 3.13 -11.06
C ILE A 247 -11.15 3.96 -10.16
N GLN A 248 -12.04 3.32 -9.39
CA GLN A 248 -12.95 4.01 -8.47
C GLN A 248 -12.23 4.86 -7.42
N LYS A 249 -11.03 4.46 -7.00
CA LYS A 249 -10.22 5.23 -6.03
C LYS A 249 -9.57 6.47 -6.66
N LYS A 250 -9.39 6.46 -7.99
CA LYS A 250 -8.68 7.51 -8.74
C LYS A 250 -9.61 8.57 -9.31
N ILE A 251 -10.85 8.20 -9.65
CA ILE A 251 -11.96 9.11 -9.99
C ILE A 251 -12.43 9.82 -8.72
#